data_AF-A0A7S2UWL8-F1
#
_entry.id   AF-A0A7S2UWL8-F1
#
_cell.length_a   1.000
_cell.length_b   1.000
_cell.length_c   1.000
_cell.angle_alpha   90.00
_cell.angle_beta   90.00
_cell.angle_gamma   90.00
#
_symmetry.space_group_name_H-M   'P 1'
#
loop_
_entity.id
_entity.type
_entity.pdbx_description
1 polymer ?
#
loop_
_entity_poly.entity_id
_entity_poly.type
_entity_poly.pdbx_seq_one_letter_code
_entity_poly.pdbx_strand_id
1 'polypeptide(L)'
;TSAENEYEWVGVPPVQGALVVNIGDLMQRWTNDRLRSTPHRVVIGEGAAGSKRHSVAFFYHPDYHAPVECLERFCPPPPKYPPTTSGQYLLDRYNEAHSHSQQVAGESRESTGA
;
A
#
# COMPACT_ATOMS: atom_id res chain seq x y z
N THR A 1 -18.05 -5.24 20.81
CA THR A 1 -19.03 -4.70 19.85
C THR A 1 -18.35 -3.61 19.06
N SER A 2 -18.79 -3.44 17.80
CA SER A 2 -18.71 -2.21 17.00
C SER A 2 -17.60 -2.15 15.93
N ALA A 3 -18.05 -2.45 14.70
CA ALA A 3 -17.52 -2.05 13.39
C ALA A 3 -16.18 -2.67 12.96
N GLU A 4 -16.22 -3.89 12.43
CA GLU A 4 -15.38 -4.18 11.26
C GLU A 4 -15.69 -3.09 10.24
N ASN A 5 -14.68 -2.35 9.79
CA ASN A 5 -14.87 -1.36 8.72
C ASN A 5 -15.33 -2.11 7.47
N GLU A 6 -16.64 -2.21 7.26
CA GLU A 6 -17.24 -2.68 6.01
C GLU A 6 -16.84 -1.69 4.92
N TYR A 7 -15.73 -1.99 4.25
CA TYR A 7 -15.40 -1.35 2.99
C TYR A 7 -16.37 -1.88 1.94
N GLU A 8 -17.14 -0.97 1.34
CA GLU A 8 -17.86 -1.29 0.12
C GLU A 8 -16.84 -1.45 -1.01
N TRP A 9 -16.73 -2.67 -1.54
CA TRP A 9 -15.84 -2.95 -2.67
C TRP A 9 -16.50 -2.50 -3.96
N VAL A 10 -15.96 -1.44 -4.57
CA VAL A 10 -16.45 -0.91 -5.84
C VAL A 10 -15.62 -1.48 -6.99
N GLY A 11 -16.30 -2.01 -8.01
CA GLY A 11 -15.65 -2.45 -9.24
C GLY A 11 -15.14 -1.26 -10.07
N VAL A 12 -13.92 -1.37 -10.60
CA VAL A 12 -13.34 -0.35 -11.47
C VAL A 12 -13.32 -0.88 -12.91
N PRO A 13 -14.34 -0.57 -13.74
CA PRO A 13 -14.37 -1.04 -15.12
C PRO A 13 -13.24 -0.39 -15.94
N PRO A 14 -12.61 -1.13 -16.87
CA PRO A 14 -11.60 -0.56 -17.74
C PRO A 14 -12.24 0.49 -18.66
N VAL A 15 -11.62 1.67 -18.74
CA VAL A 15 -12.00 2.74 -19.66
C VAL A 15 -10.84 2.98 -20.63
N GLN A 16 -11.12 2.91 -21.93
CA GLN A 16 -10.10 3.07 -22.97
C GLN A 16 -9.43 4.44 -22.85
N GLY A 17 -8.09 4.45 -22.84
CA GLY A 17 -7.29 5.68 -22.74
C GLY A 17 -7.28 6.33 -21.36
N ALA A 18 -7.86 5.70 -20.34
CA ALA A 18 -7.85 6.20 -18.97
C ALA A 18 -6.83 5.48 -18.09
N LEU A 19 -6.39 6.17 -17.03
CA LEU A 19 -5.61 5.61 -15.94
C LEU A 19 -6.44 5.65 -14.66
N VAL A 20 -6.31 4.60 -13.85
CA VAL A 20 -6.81 4.62 -12.48
C VAL A 20 -5.73 5.27 -11.61
N VAL A 21 -6.09 6.36 -10.93
CA VAL A 21 -5.20 7.07 -10.01
C VAL A 21 -5.74 6.92 -8.60
N ASN A 22 -4.91 6.43 -7.70
CA ASN A 22 -5.18 6.39 -6.27
C ASN A 22 -4.11 7.15 -5.50
N ILE A 23 -4.35 7.36 -4.22
CA ILE A 23 -3.35 7.90 -3.30
C ILE A 23 -2.82 6.79 -2.41
N GLY A 24 -1.56 6.92 -2.02
CA GLY A 24 -0.89 6.01 -1.10
C GLY A 24 -0.69 6.62 0.29
N ASP A 25 -0.04 5.84 1.15
CA ASP A 25 0.08 6.12 2.58
C ASP A 25 0.85 7.40 2.91
N LEU A 26 1.83 7.79 2.07
CA LEU A 26 2.57 9.03 2.28
C LEU A 26 1.66 10.27 2.19
N MET A 27 0.72 10.27 1.23
CA MET A 27 -0.29 11.34 1.11
C MET A 27 -1.28 11.30 2.28
N GLN A 28 -1.64 10.11 2.75
CA GLN A 28 -2.49 9.97 3.93
C GLN A 28 -1.83 10.56 5.19
N ARG A 29 -0.53 10.31 5.38
CA ARG A 29 0.26 10.87 6.48
C ARG A 29 0.38 12.38 6.41
N TRP A 30 0.70 12.94 5.24
CA TRP A 30 0.75 14.39 5.04
C TRP A 30 -0.57 15.10 5.32
N THR A 31 -1.69 14.42 5.07
CA THR A 31 -3.03 15.01 5.16
C THR A 31 -3.82 14.61 6.39
N ASN A 32 -3.21 13.89 7.33
CA ASN A 32 -3.84 13.43 8.58
C ASN A 32 -5.15 12.64 8.37
N ASP A 33 -5.20 11.78 7.35
CA ASP A 33 -6.40 11.07 6.85
C ASP A 33 -7.46 11.92 6.15
N ARG A 34 -7.19 13.20 5.85
CA ARG A 34 -8.12 13.97 5.01
C ARG A 34 -8.25 13.33 3.63
N LEU A 35 -7.14 12.79 3.11
CA LEU A 35 -7.12 11.87 2.00
C LEU A 35 -6.64 10.51 2.53
N ARG A 36 -7.35 9.42 2.23
CA ARG A 36 -7.03 8.08 2.73
C ARG A 36 -6.51 7.18 1.63
N SER A 37 -5.44 6.46 1.92
CA SER A 37 -4.92 5.35 1.12
C SER A 37 -6.02 4.30 0.98
N THR A 38 -6.45 4.06 -0.25
CA THR A 38 -7.60 3.19 -0.54
C THR A 38 -7.15 1.73 -0.64
N PRO A 39 -7.71 0.82 0.18
CA PRO A 39 -7.54 -0.61 -0.03
C PRO A 39 -7.98 -0.98 -1.44
N HIS A 40 -7.18 -1.78 -2.13
CA HIS A 40 -7.48 -2.27 -3.46
C HIS A 40 -7.02 -3.72 -3.59
N ARG A 41 -7.78 -4.50 -4.36
CA ARG A 41 -7.49 -5.91 -4.60
C ARG A 41 -7.81 -6.27 -6.05
N VAL A 42 -7.09 -7.24 -6.57
CA VAL A 42 -7.41 -7.86 -7.86
C VAL A 42 -8.15 -9.15 -7.60
N VAL A 43 -9.28 -9.34 -8.26
CA VAL A 43 -10.06 -10.59 -8.22
C VAL A 43 -10.07 -11.21 -9.61
N ILE A 44 -9.99 -12.55 -9.68
CA ILE A 44 -10.22 -13.29 -10.91
C ILE A 44 -11.73 -13.56 -10.96
N GLY A 45 -12.42 -12.96 -11.92
CA GLY A 45 -13.88 -13.09 -12.03
C GLY A 45 -14.34 -14.49 -12.43
N GLU A 46 -15.57 -14.85 -12.08
CA GLU A 46 -16.21 -16.06 -12.55
C GLU A 46 -16.30 -16.05 -14.09
N GLY A 47 -15.90 -17.14 -14.74
CA GLY A 47 -15.81 -17.21 -16.21
C GLY A 47 -14.54 -16.61 -16.82
N ALA A 48 -13.66 -15.98 -16.03
CA ALA A 48 -12.34 -15.50 -16.47
C ALA A 48 -11.23 -16.55 -16.30
N ALA A 49 -11.57 -17.80 -15.94
CA ALA A 49 -10.63 -18.90 -15.91
C ALA A 49 -9.99 -19.09 -17.29
N GLY A 50 -8.69 -18.77 -17.41
CA GLY A 50 -7.95 -18.77 -18.67
C GLY A 50 -7.83 -17.42 -19.38
N SER A 51 -8.50 -16.36 -18.89
CA SER A 51 -8.31 -14.99 -19.38
C SER A 51 -7.02 -14.38 -18.84
N LYS A 52 -6.24 -13.75 -19.73
CA LYS A 52 -5.00 -13.05 -19.36
C LYS A 52 -5.30 -11.57 -19.15
N ARG A 53 -5.23 -11.11 -17.90
CA ARG A 53 -5.26 -9.68 -17.55
C ARG A 53 -3.84 -9.16 -17.40
N HIS A 54 -3.47 -8.14 -18.16
CA HIS A 54 -2.25 -7.39 -17.94
C HIS A 54 -2.57 -6.07 -17.23
N SER A 55 -1.77 -5.74 -16.21
CA SER A 55 -1.93 -4.53 -15.41
C SER A 55 -0.55 -4.10 -14.94
N VAL A 56 -0.22 -2.83 -15.16
CA VAL A 56 1.05 -2.26 -14.73
C VAL A 56 0.72 -1.22 -13.66
N ALA A 57 1.30 -1.38 -12.48
CA ALA A 57 1.23 -0.40 -11.42
C ALA A 57 2.47 0.49 -11.47
N PHE A 58 2.27 1.80 -11.28
CA PHE A 58 3.34 2.77 -11.15
C PHE A 58 3.12 3.55 -9.85
N PHE A 59 4.18 3.71 -9.06
CA PHE A 59 4.14 4.45 -7.81
C PHE A 59 5.08 5.65 -7.91
N TYR A 60 4.51 6.84 -7.75
CA TYR A 60 5.27 8.08 -7.71
C TYR A 60 5.59 8.45 -6.26
N HIS A 61 6.88 8.53 -5.95
CA HIS A 61 7.35 8.83 -4.61
C HIS A 61 8.14 10.15 -4.57
N PRO A 62 8.11 10.84 -3.42
CA PRO A 62 9.05 11.92 -3.14
C PRO A 62 10.50 11.41 -3.13
N ASP A 63 11.45 12.36 -3.12
CA ASP A 63 12.86 12.05 -2.87
C ASP A 63 13.04 11.15 -1.63
N TYR A 64 14.04 10.27 -1.67
CA TYR A 64 14.27 9.27 -0.62
C TYR A 64 14.39 9.88 0.78
N HIS A 65 15.03 11.06 0.89
CA HIS A 65 15.22 11.74 2.18
C HIS A 65 14.14 12.78 2.48
N ALA A 66 13.12 12.94 1.62
CA ALA A 66 12.05 13.90 1.85
C ALA A 66 11.29 13.59 3.15
N PRO A 67 11.06 14.61 4.01
CA PRO A 67 10.32 14.44 5.25
C PRO A 67 8.85 14.13 4.99
N VAL A 68 8.32 13.18 5.74
CA VAL A 68 6.92 12.77 5.73
C VAL A 68 6.36 12.95 7.14
N GLU A 69 5.80 14.13 7.36
CA GLU A 69 5.12 14.54 8.58
C GLU A 69 3.87 15.34 8.23
N CYS A 70 2.88 15.37 9.11
CA CYS A 70 1.61 16.00 8.79
C CYS A 70 1.81 17.49 8.44
N LEU A 71 1.32 17.92 7.27
CA LEU A 71 1.46 19.31 6.84
C LEU A 71 0.60 20.22 7.71
N GLU A 72 1.09 21.43 7.99
CA GLU A 72 0.47 22.41 8.90
C GLU A 72 -1.03 22.62 8.63
N ARG A 73 -1.42 22.80 7.35
CA ARG A 73 -2.82 23.00 6.94
C ARG A 73 -3.76 21.82 7.26
N PHE A 74 -3.21 20.63 7.50
CA PHE A 74 -3.95 19.42 7.83
C PHE A 74 -3.75 18.99 9.30
N CYS A 75 -2.95 19.74 10.06
CA CYS A 75 -2.56 19.43 11.42
C CYS A 75 -2.92 20.56 12.41
N PRO A 76 -4.20 20.81 12.70
CA PRO A 76 -4.51 21.30 14.04
C PRO A 76 -4.13 20.19 15.04
N PRO A 77 -3.26 20.44 16.04
CA PRO A 77 -2.64 19.39 16.85
C PRO A 77 -3.65 18.40 17.49
N PRO A 78 -3.31 17.10 17.68
CA PRO A 78 -2.02 16.45 17.39
C PRO A 78 -1.98 15.65 16.05
N PRO A 79 -0.78 15.43 15.47
CA PRO A 79 -0.60 14.54 14.33
C PRO A 79 -0.91 13.08 14.69
N LYS A 80 -1.56 12.34 13.78
CA LYS A 80 -1.90 10.92 13.99
C LYS A 80 -0.73 9.96 13.79
N TYR A 81 0.28 10.38 13.03
CA TYR A 81 1.40 9.53 12.62
C TYR A 81 2.72 10.11 13.13
N PRO A 82 3.67 9.26 13.55
CA PRO A 82 5.03 9.72 13.83
C PRO A 82 5.70 10.21 12.53
N PRO A 83 6.55 11.24 12.60
CA PRO A 83 7.38 11.68 11.48
C PRO A 83 8.27 10.54 10.94
N THR A 84 8.49 10.54 9.63
CA THR A 84 9.42 9.62 8.95
C THR A 84 9.98 10.28 7.68
N THR A 85 10.74 9.55 6.87
CA THR A 85 11.10 9.95 5.50
C THR A 85 10.43 9.04 4.48
N SER A 86 10.33 9.50 3.23
CA SER A 86 9.81 8.69 2.11
C SER A 86 10.54 7.35 2.01
N GLY A 87 11.87 7.38 2.00
CA GLY A 87 12.73 6.21 1.85
C GLY A 87 12.62 5.22 3.00
N GLN A 88 12.61 5.70 4.25
CA GLN A 88 12.45 4.84 5.41
C GLN A 88 11.09 4.14 5.40
N TYR A 89 10.02 4.90 5.13
CA TYR A 89 8.67 4.32 5.06
C TYR A 89 8.56 3.22 4.00
N LEU A 90 9.14 3.44 2.82
CA LEU A 90 9.14 2.44 1.75
C LEU A 90 9.94 1.20 2.13
N LEU A 91 11.09 1.36 2.79
CA LEU A 91 11.90 0.25 3.27
C LEU A 91 11.14 -0.57 4.33
N ASP A 92 10.48 0.09 5.27
CA ASP A 92 9.67 -0.57 6.30
C ASP A 92 8.55 -1.39 5.65
N ARG A 93 7.80 -0.80 4.72
CA ARG A 93 6.73 -1.49 3.98
C ARG A 93 7.24 -2.65 3.15
N TYR A 94 8.41 -2.50 2.52
CA TYR A 94 9.05 -3.59 1.78
C TYR A 94 9.40 -4.74 2.72
N ASN A 95 10.03 -4.46 3.85
CA ASN A 95 10.43 -5.47 4.83
C ASN A 95 9.22 -6.18 5.44
N GLU A 96 8.15 -5.45 5.77
CA GLU A 96 6.90 -6.03 6.25
C GLU A 96 6.31 -7.00 5.22
N ALA A 97 6.18 -6.58 3.96
CA ALA A 97 5.60 -7.39 2.89
C ALA A 97 6.42 -8.64 2.54
N HIS A 98 7.74 -8.62 2.76
CA HIS A 98 8.66 -9.70 2.41
C HIS A 98 9.23 -10.45 3.62
N SER A 99 8.78 -10.11 4.83
CA SER A 99 9.22 -10.74 6.09
C SER A 99 9.00 -12.25 6.07
N HIS A 100 7.89 -12.73 5.51
CA HIS A 100 7.57 -14.16 5.40
C HIS A 100 8.44 -14.88 4.35
N SER A 101 8.87 -14.19 3.29
CA SER A 101 9.75 -14.78 2.27
C SER A 101 11.16 -15.06 2.81
N GLN A 102 11.63 -14.29 3.80
CA GLN A 102 12.92 -14.52 4.45
C GLN A 102 12.89 -15.65 5.49
N GLN A 103 11.77 -15.84 6.19
CA GLN A 103 11.58 -16.98 7.11
C GLN A 103 11.64 -18.33 6.39
N VAL A 104 10.91 -18.48 5.28
CA VAL A 104 10.91 -19.71 4.47
C VAL A 104 12.30 -20.03 3.90
N ALA A 105 13.05 -19.00 3.49
CA ALA A 105 14.43 -19.17 3.03
C ALA A 105 15.41 -19.55 4.14
N GLY A 106 15.17 -19.13 5.39
CA GLY A 106 15.94 -19.51 6.57
C GLY A 106 15.69 -20.96 7.00
N GLU A 107 14.42 -21.37 7.08
CA GLU A 107 14.01 -22.71 7.50
C GLU A 107 14.48 -23.80 6.52
N SER A 108 14.46 -23.51 5.21
CA SER A 108 14.98 -24.43 4.18
C SER A 108 16.51 -24.66 4.25
N ARG A 109 17.26 -23.71 4.83
CA ARG A 109 18.72 -23.85 5.02
C ARG A 109 19.06 -24.68 6.26
N GLU A 110 18.19 -24.71 7.27
CA GLU A 110 18.40 -25.51 8.49
C GLU A 110 17.95 -26.97 8.34
N SER A 111 17.01 -27.29 7.44
CA SER A 111 16.52 -28.67 7.23
C SER A 111 17.40 -29.57 6.36
N THR A 112 18.48 -29.03 5.75
CA THR A 112 19.36 -29.79 4.85
C THR A 112 20.69 -30.18 5.50
N GLY A 113 20.81 -29.97 6.83
CA GLY A 113 22.02 -30.19 7.62
C GLY A 113 21.93 -31.35 8.62
N ALA A 114 21.34 -32.49 8.24
CA ALA A 114 21.38 -33.74 8.99
C ALA A 114 21.67 -34.93 8.08
#